data_AF-A0A271K931-F1
#
_entry.id   AF-A0A271K931-F1
#
_cell.length_a   1.000
_cell.length_b   1.000
_cell.length_c   1.000
_cell.angle_alpha   90.00
_cell.angle_beta   90.00
_cell.angle_gamma   90.00
#
_symmetry.space_group_name_H-M   'P 1'
#
loop_
_entity.id
_entity.type
_entity.pdbx_description
1 polymer ?
#
loop_
_entity_poly.entity_id
_entity_poly.type
_entity_poly.pdbx_seq_one_letter_code
_entity_poly.pdbx_strand_id
1 'polypeptide(L)' 'MSGALPVGGTTGLCHESTSAIDQAAEWLSLTPRRQRDKPAVPLLRERFGLTAPEACQAMAAANLIKARST' A
#
# COMPACT_ATOMS: atom_id res chain seq x y z
N MET A 1 1.68 -46.37 -0.82
CA MET A 1 0.50 -45.52 -1.04
C MET A 1 0.59 -44.37 -0.05
N SER A 2 1.26 -43.28 -0.44
CA SER A 2 1.47 -42.10 0.41
C SER A 2 0.74 -40.93 -0.23
N GLY A 3 -0.18 -40.33 0.51
CA GLY A 3 -1.08 -39.27 0.04
C GLY A 3 -0.32 -38.00 -0.33
N ALA A 4 -0.47 -37.58 -1.59
CA ALA A 4 -0.11 -36.25 -2.04
C ALA A 4 -1.34 -35.35 -1.91
N LEU A 5 -1.43 -34.61 -0.81
CA LEU A 5 -2.34 -33.46 -0.74
C LEU A 5 -1.58 -32.25 -1.30
N PRO A 6 -2.09 -31.56 -2.35
CA PRO A 6 -1.51 -30.30 -2.80
C PRO A 6 -1.87 -29.21 -1.78
N VAL A 7 -0.93 -28.87 -0.90
CA VAL A 7 -0.97 -27.61 -0.16
C VAL A 7 -0.35 -26.55 -1.06
N GLY A 8 -1.16 -25.65 -1.61
CA GLY A 8 -0.64 -24.68 -2.57
C GLY A 8 -1.71 -23.74 -3.08
N GLY A 9 -2.46 -23.13 -2.16
CA GLY A 9 -3.63 -22.36 -2.52
C GLY A 9 -3.84 -21.12 -1.68
N THR A 10 -2.80 -20.48 -1.13
CA THR A 10 -2.97 -19.18 -0.50
C THR A 10 -1.75 -18.29 -0.69
N THR A 11 -2.01 -17.10 -1.23
CA THR A 11 -1.33 -15.84 -0.88
C THR A 11 -0.02 -15.43 -1.59
N GLY A 12 0.01 -15.44 -2.92
CA GLY A 12 0.94 -14.58 -3.67
C GLY A 12 0.47 -13.11 -3.76
N LEU A 13 -0.85 -12.91 -3.85
CA LEU A 13 -1.46 -11.59 -4.10
C LEU A 13 -1.43 -10.65 -2.89
N CYS A 14 -1.55 -11.17 -1.67
CA CYS A 14 -1.63 -10.28 -0.51
C CYS A 14 -0.29 -9.64 -0.16
N HIS A 15 0.84 -10.27 -0.49
CA HIS A 15 2.16 -9.66 -0.25
C HIS A 15 2.46 -8.55 -1.28
N GLU A 16 2.10 -8.78 -2.55
CA GLU A 16 2.21 -7.79 -3.63
C GLU A 16 1.42 -6.51 -3.30
N SER A 17 0.12 -6.63 -2.96
CA SER A 17 -0.71 -5.49 -2.54
C SER A 17 -0.17 -4.81 -1.27
N THR A 18 0.28 -5.56 -0.27
CA THR A 18 0.86 -4.97 0.95
C THR A 18 2.10 -4.15 0.63
N SER A 19 2.97 -4.65 -0.27
CA SER A 19 4.19 -3.95 -0.64
C SER A 19 3.91 -2.62 -1.35
N ALA A 20 2.88 -2.57 -2.22
CA ALA A 20 2.51 -1.36 -2.94
C ALA A 20 1.89 -0.31 -2.02
N ILE A 21 1.09 -0.74 -1.02
CA ILE A 21 0.52 0.12 0.02
C ILE A 21 1.63 0.71 0.89
N ASP A 22 2.59 -0.10 1.32
CA ASP A 22 3.68 0.33 2.19
C ASP A 22 4.58 1.35 1.48
N GLN A 23 4.95 1.08 0.22
CA GLN A 23 5.70 2.03 -0.63
C GLN A 23 4.93 3.35 -0.84
N ALA A 24 3.63 3.27 -1.09
CA ALA A 24 2.76 4.45 -1.21
C ALA A 24 2.68 5.24 0.10
N ALA A 25 2.61 4.55 1.24
CA ALA A 25 2.53 5.14 2.57
C ALA A 25 3.82 5.88 2.94
N GLU A 26 4.98 5.27 2.67
CA GLU A 26 6.30 5.88 2.87
C GLU A 26 6.46 7.11 1.97
N TRP A 27 6.12 6.99 0.68
CA TRP A 27 6.17 8.13 -0.23
C TRP A 27 5.25 9.29 0.25
N LEU A 28 4.06 8.98 0.76
CA LEU A 28 3.12 9.95 1.33
C LEU A 28 3.56 10.53 2.69
N SER A 29 4.38 9.83 3.46
CA SER A 29 4.92 10.32 4.73
C SER A 29 6.02 11.35 4.47
N LEU A 30 6.85 11.10 3.45
CA LEU A 30 7.96 11.96 3.03
C LEU A 30 7.50 13.16 2.18
N THR A 31 6.42 13.01 1.40
CA THR A 31 5.96 14.09 0.50
C THR A 31 4.94 15.00 1.20
N PRO A 32 5.22 16.30 1.43
CA PRO A 32 4.27 17.21 2.05
C PRO A 32 3.04 17.48 1.17
N ARG A 33 1.87 17.75 1.78
CA ARG A 33 0.64 18.11 1.04
C ARG A 33 0.81 19.29 0.08
N ARG A 34 1.67 20.26 0.43
CA ARG A 34 1.96 21.45 -0.38
C ARG A 34 2.70 21.14 -1.69
N GLN A 35 3.41 20.01 -1.79
CA GLN A 35 4.12 19.60 -3.00
C GLN A 35 3.28 18.72 -3.93
N ARG A 36 2.00 18.47 -3.61
CA ARG A 36 1.14 17.61 -4.41
C ARG A 36 0.19 18.46 -5.25
N ASP A 37 0.36 18.42 -6.56
CA ASP A 37 -0.55 19.05 -7.52
C ASP A 37 -1.94 18.38 -7.58
N LYS A 38 -2.02 17.11 -7.14
CA LYS A 38 -3.25 16.30 -7.17
C LYS A 38 -3.63 15.76 -5.79
N PRO A 39 -4.93 15.46 -5.55
CA PRO A 39 -5.36 14.72 -4.37
C PRO A 39 -4.62 13.37 -4.24
N ALA A 40 -4.42 12.92 -3.01
CA ALA A 40 -3.60 11.74 -2.72
C ALA A 40 -4.14 10.45 -3.37
N VAL A 41 -5.45 10.22 -3.37
CA VAL A 41 -6.05 8.99 -3.91
C VAL A 41 -5.82 8.84 -5.42
N PRO A 42 -6.21 9.79 -6.31
CA PRO A 42 -5.89 9.70 -7.73
C PRO A 42 -4.39 9.50 -8.01
N LEU A 43 -3.55 10.23 -7.27
CA LEU A 43 -2.10 10.16 -7.44
C LEU A 43 -1.54 8.78 -7.09
N LEU A 44 -2.01 8.18 -5.99
CA LEU A 44 -1.58 6.85 -5.57
C LEU A 44 -2.04 5.76 -6.54
N ARG A 45 -3.24 5.92 -7.10
CA ARG A 45 -3.75 5.01 -8.14
C ARG A 45 -2.90 5.10 -9.42
N GLU A 46 -2.58 6.31 -9.88
CA GLU A 46 -1.75 6.55 -11.07
C GLU A 46 -0.29 6.08 -10.87
N ARG A 47 0.30 6.31 -9.68
CA ARG A 47 1.72 6.05 -9.44
C ARG A 47 2.03 4.61 -9.03
N PHE A 48 1.17 3.99 -8.24
CA PHE A 48 1.44 2.69 -7.61
C PHE A 48 0.45 1.62 -8.07
N GLY A 49 -0.47 1.93 -8.99
CA GLY A 49 -1.47 0.97 -9.49
C GLY A 49 -2.51 0.57 -8.46
N LEU A 50 -2.61 1.30 -7.34
CA LEU A 50 -3.51 0.97 -6.24
C LEU A 50 -4.98 1.15 -6.63
N THR A 51 -5.84 0.38 -5.97
CA THR A 51 -7.28 0.63 -5.93
C THR A 51 -7.64 1.74 -4.95
N ALA A 52 -8.87 2.25 -5.01
CA ALA A 52 -9.35 3.26 -4.07
C ALA A 52 -9.24 2.84 -2.58
N PRO A 53 -9.64 1.63 -2.16
CA PRO A 53 -9.47 1.21 -0.77
C PRO A 53 -8.00 1.06 -0.35
N GLU A 54 -7.12 0.55 -1.23
CA GLU A 54 -5.69 0.44 -0.95
C GLU A 54 -5.03 1.82 -0.82
N ALA A 55 -5.45 2.79 -1.62
CA ALA A 55 -4.99 4.18 -1.48
C ALA A 55 -5.40 4.78 -0.12
N CYS A 56 -6.61 4.48 0.37
CA CYS A 56 -7.04 4.90 1.71
C CYS A 56 -6.19 4.23 2.81
N GLN A 57 -5.84 2.95 2.65
CA GLN A 57 -4.94 2.24 3.57
C GLN A 57 -3.54 2.87 3.58
N ALA A 58 -2.98 3.18 2.41
CA ALA A 58 -1.69 3.85 2.29
C ALA A 58 -1.70 5.24 2.96
N MET A 59 -2.80 5.99 2.82
CA MET A 59 -2.96 7.27 3.51
C MET A 59 -3.01 7.12 5.03
N ALA A 60 -3.71 6.11 5.54
CA ALA A 60 -3.76 5.83 6.97
C ALA A 60 -2.38 5.43 7.51
N ALA A 61 -1.68 4.53 6.82
CA ALA A 61 -0.32 4.10 7.15
C ALA A 61 0.67 5.28 7.13
N ALA A 62 0.59 6.16 6.13
CA ALA A 62 1.41 7.37 6.06
C ALA A 62 1.23 8.29 7.26
N ASN A 63 -0.01 8.43 7.76
CA ASN A 63 -0.30 9.24 8.95
C ASN A 63 0.27 8.59 10.22
N LEU A 64 0.23 7.26 10.33
CA LEU A 64 0.87 6.53 11.44
C LEU A 64 2.39 6.67 11.42
N ILE A 65 3.03 6.59 10.24
CA ILE A 65 4.47 6.82 10.10
C ILE A 65 4.81 8.22 10.60
N LYS A 66 4.10 9.25 10.10
CA LYS A 66 4.31 10.63 10.53
C LYS A 66 4.11 10.82 12.03
N ALA A 67 3.09 10.20 12.63
CA ALA A 67 2.81 10.31 14.06
C ALA A 67 3.88 9.63 14.94
N ARG A 68 4.57 8.60 14.43
CA ARG A 68 5.67 7.92 15.14
C ARG A 68 7.01 8.65 14.99
N SER A 69 7.15 9.47 13.96
CA SER A 69 8.37 10.25 13.68
C SER A 69 8.39 11.63 14.37
N THR A 70 7.46 11.90 15.29
CA THR A 70 7.39 13.13 16.11
C THR A 70 7.85 12.85 17.53
#